data_AF-A0A4R2CPA3-F1
#
_entry.id   AF-A0A4R2CPA3-F1
#
_cell.length_a   1.000
_cell.length_b   1.000
_cell.length_c   1.000
_cell.angle_alpha   90.00
_cell.angle_beta   90.00
_cell.angle_gamma   90.00
#
_symmetry.space_group_name_H-M   'P 1'
#
loop_
_entity.id
_entity.type
_entity.pdbx_description
1 polymer ?
#
loop_
_entity_poly.entity_id
_entity_poly.type
_entity_poly.pdbx_seq_one_letter_code
_entity_poly.pdbx_strand_id
1 'polypeptide(L)'
;MGRIASQFVQVEPRRRAGLFLLGLLAGLPRVNCWTIAEHAGEASPDGMQHLLARAVWDADAVRDDLRTYVVDHLGDPGAVLVVDETGELKKGVHTVGVQRQYTGTAGRIENAQVGVYLVCAATGGHGRFDPPPCGVLRGLRPQAHQRVVPLDDFQPPGPPAPGSRAGRRT
;
A
#
# COMPACT_ATOMS: atom_id res chain seq x y z
N MET A 1 -12.94 -9.59 2.67
CA MET A 1 -12.16 -10.46 1.78
C MET A 1 -12.80 -10.74 0.41
N GLY A 2 -14.06 -10.38 0.13
CA GLY A 2 -14.72 -10.74 -1.14
C GLY A 2 -14.12 -10.07 -2.39
N ARG A 3 -13.75 -8.79 -2.31
CA ARG A 3 -13.26 -8.01 -3.46
C ARG A 3 -11.86 -8.44 -3.94
N ILE A 4 -10.92 -8.58 -3.01
CA ILE A 4 -9.53 -8.99 -3.31
C ILE A 4 -9.35 -10.51 -3.46
N ALA A 5 -10.43 -11.28 -3.36
CA ALA A 5 -10.41 -12.73 -3.31
C ALA A 5 -9.76 -13.39 -4.54
N SER A 6 -10.05 -12.84 -5.72
CA SER A 6 -9.57 -13.33 -7.02
C SER A 6 -8.07 -13.13 -7.22
N GLN A 7 -7.44 -12.27 -6.43
CA GLN A 7 -6.02 -11.95 -6.56
C GLN A 7 -5.10 -12.99 -5.90
N PHE A 8 -5.67 -13.96 -5.18
CA PHE A 8 -4.93 -15.05 -4.55
C PHE A 8 -5.11 -16.34 -5.36
N VAL A 9 -3.99 -16.94 -5.78
CA VAL A 9 -4.01 -18.20 -6.54
C VAL A 9 -4.49 -19.38 -5.68
N GLN A 10 -4.21 -19.33 -4.37
CA GLN A 10 -4.52 -20.40 -3.43
C GLN A 10 -5.40 -19.90 -2.28
N VAL A 11 -6.30 -20.78 -1.81
CA VAL A 11 -7.24 -20.48 -0.70
C VAL A 11 -6.50 -20.24 0.61
N GLU A 12 -5.41 -20.95 0.84
CA GLU A 12 -4.66 -20.90 2.10
C GLU A 12 -4.01 -19.51 2.35
N PRO A 13 -3.22 -18.92 1.42
CA PRO A 13 -2.79 -17.52 1.50
C PRO A 13 -3.93 -16.52 1.63
N ARG A 14 -5.06 -16.74 0.95
CA ARG A 14 -6.23 -15.86 1.05
C ARG A 14 -6.83 -15.85 2.46
N ARG A 15 -7.00 -17.03 3.07
CA ARG A 15 -7.50 -17.13 4.45
C ARG A 15 -6.53 -16.44 5.40
N ARG A 16 -5.24 -16.70 5.23
CA ARG A 16 -4.20 -16.09 6.07
C ARG A 16 -4.10 -14.57 5.89
N ALA A 17 -4.28 -14.05 4.68
CA ALA A 17 -4.38 -12.60 4.46
C ALA A 17 -5.54 -11.98 5.25
N GLY A 18 -6.66 -12.69 5.39
CA GLY A 18 -7.78 -12.25 6.22
C GLY A 18 -7.42 -12.18 7.70
N LEU A 19 -6.77 -13.23 8.22
CA LEU A 19 -6.28 -13.26 9.60
C LEU A 19 -5.23 -12.18 9.84
N PHE A 20 -4.35 -11.95 8.87
CA PHE A 20 -3.33 -10.90 8.93
C PHE A 20 -3.96 -9.51 9.03
N LEU A 21 -4.94 -9.20 8.18
CA LEU A 21 -5.69 -7.94 8.23
C LEU A 21 -6.43 -7.76 9.57
N LEU A 22 -7.06 -8.81 10.09
CA LEU A 22 -7.69 -8.75 11.41
C LEU A 22 -6.67 -8.44 12.51
N GLY A 23 -5.49 -9.07 12.47
CA GLY A 23 -4.40 -8.78 13.40
C GLY A 23 -3.88 -7.34 13.31
N LEU A 24 -3.79 -6.77 12.11
CA LEU A 24 -3.44 -5.34 11.93
C LEU A 24 -4.47 -4.40 12.56
N LEU A 25 -5.75 -4.77 12.52
CA LEU A 25 -6.86 -3.97 13.02
C LEU A 25 -7.18 -4.21 14.51
N ALA A 26 -6.57 -5.24 15.13
CA ALA A 26 -6.87 -5.67 16.49
C ALA A 26 -6.26 -4.79 17.60
N GLY A 27 -5.56 -3.70 17.26
CA GLY A 27 -4.94 -2.80 18.26
C GLY A 27 -3.81 -3.48 19.06
N LEU A 28 -3.10 -4.43 18.44
CA LEU A 28 -2.02 -5.17 19.09
C LEU A 28 -0.88 -4.23 19.51
N PRO A 29 -0.27 -4.44 20.69
CA PRO A 29 0.80 -3.56 21.19
C PRO A 29 2.04 -3.56 20.30
N ARG A 30 2.22 -4.64 19.53
CA ARG A 30 3.26 -4.73 18.50
C ARG A 30 2.71 -5.43 17.27
N VAL A 31 2.92 -4.82 16.12
CA VAL A 31 2.48 -5.34 14.84
C VAL A 31 3.65 -6.03 14.15
N ASN A 32 3.73 -7.35 14.31
CA ASN A 32 4.72 -8.20 13.63
C ASN A 32 4.11 -9.59 13.35
N CYS A 33 4.79 -10.40 12.52
CA CYS A 33 4.28 -11.73 12.14
C CYS A 33 4.03 -12.67 13.34
N TRP A 34 4.83 -12.56 14.40
CA TRP A 34 4.66 -13.37 15.60
C TRP A 34 3.39 -12.99 16.36
N THR A 35 3.25 -11.71 16.72
CA THR A 35 2.11 -11.23 17.50
C THR A 35 0.79 -11.38 16.72
N ILE A 36 0.83 -11.23 15.39
CA ILE A 36 -0.34 -11.48 14.53
C ILE A 36 -0.65 -12.98 14.45
N ALA A 37 0.36 -13.85 14.37
CA ALA A 37 0.15 -15.31 14.39
C ALA A 37 -0.48 -15.76 15.72
N GLU A 38 0.03 -15.27 16.85
CA GLU A 38 -0.56 -15.52 18.18
C GLU A 38 -2.01 -15.06 18.26
N HIS A 39 -2.31 -13.85 17.76
CA HIS A 39 -3.67 -13.34 17.69
C HIS A 39 -4.58 -14.22 16.81
N ALA A 40 -4.04 -14.79 15.73
CA ALA A 40 -4.74 -15.70 14.85
C ALA A 40 -4.85 -17.14 15.39
N GLY A 41 -4.28 -17.44 16.56
CA GLY A 41 -4.26 -18.78 17.16
C GLY A 41 -3.26 -19.74 16.49
N GLU A 42 -2.31 -19.23 15.71
CA GLU A 42 -1.24 -20.03 15.09
C GLU A 42 -0.08 -20.23 16.08
N ALA A 43 0.51 -21.43 16.08
CA ALA A 43 1.62 -21.77 16.98
C ALA A 43 2.98 -21.23 16.53
N SER A 44 3.09 -20.77 15.27
CA SER A 44 4.33 -20.23 14.71
C SER A 44 4.06 -19.06 13.76
N PRO A 45 5.03 -18.15 13.56
CA PRO A 45 4.91 -17.02 12.64
C PRO A 45 5.08 -17.43 11.17
N ASP A 46 5.40 -18.69 10.88
CA ASP A 46 5.88 -19.13 9.57
C ASP A 46 4.81 -18.93 8.49
N GLY A 47 3.55 -19.13 8.85
CA GLY A 47 2.42 -18.86 7.97
C GLY A 47 2.38 -17.39 7.54
N MET A 48 2.49 -16.48 8.52
CA MET A 48 2.45 -15.02 8.28
C MET A 48 3.67 -14.57 7.48
N GLN A 49 4.85 -15.11 7.78
CA GLN A 49 6.07 -14.82 7.01
C GLN A 49 5.98 -15.36 5.58
N HIS A 50 5.43 -16.57 5.40
CA HIS A 50 5.21 -17.15 4.08
C HIS A 50 4.25 -16.28 3.25
N LEU A 51 3.17 -15.80 3.85
CA LEU A 51 2.23 -14.88 3.19
C LEU A 51 2.95 -13.64 2.62
N LEU A 52 3.83 -13.02 3.40
CA LEU A 52 4.51 -11.78 3.01
C LEU A 52 5.68 -12.01 2.04
N ALA A 53 6.38 -13.14 2.16
CA ALA A 53 7.64 -13.35 1.44
C ALA A 53 7.54 -14.28 0.23
N ARG A 54 6.57 -15.20 0.20
CA ARG A 54 6.56 -16.33 -0.75
C ARG A 54 5.21 -16.62 -1.39
N ALA A 55 4.11 -16.27 -0.74
CA ALA A 55 2.79 -16.54 -1.30
C ALA A 55 2.59 -15.80 -2.63
N VAL A 56 1.90 -16.45 -3.56
CA VAL A 56 1.61 -15.88 -4.88
C VAL A 56 0.26 -15.17 -4.84
N TRP A 57 0.31 -13.85 -4.92
CA TRP A 57 -0.85 -12.98 -5.06
C TRP A 57 -0.48 -11.75 -5.91
N ASP A 58 -1.45 -11.18 -6.60
CA ASP A 58 -1.24 -9.99 -7.41
C ASP A 58 -1.37 -8.73 -6.55
N ALA A 59 -0.22 -8.24 -6.05
CA ALA A 59 -0.18 -7.07 -5.17
C ALA A 59 -0.64 -5.78 -5.88
N ASP A 60 -0.36 -5.64 -7.18
CA ASP A 60 -0.80 -4.50 -7.98
C ASP A 60 -2.33 -4.53 -8.14
N ALA A 61 -2.90 -5.69 -8.46
CA ALA A 61 -4.35 -5.84 -8.56
C ALA A 61 -5.06 -5.63 -7.22
N VAL A 62 -4.48 -6.09 -6.10
CA VAL A 62 -5.04 -5.80 -4.76
C VAL A 62 -5.02 -4.30 -4.43
N ARG A 63 -3.94 -3.59 -4.79
CA ARG A 63 -3.88 -2.12 -4.65
C ARG A 63 -4.96 -1.45 -5.49
N ASP A 64 -5.15 -1.90 -6.72
CA ASP A 64 -6.15 -1.33 -7.63
C ASP A 64 -7.59 -1.63 -7.17
N ASP A 65 -7.84 -2.82 -6.62
CA ASP A 65 -9.10 -3.20 -5.97
C ASP A 65 -9.40 -2.31 -4.74
N LEU A 66 -8.37 -2.03 -3.92
CA LEU A 66 -8.47 -1.14 -2.77
C LEU A 66 -8.75 0.30 -3.20
N ARG A 67 -8.05 0.78 -4.24
CA ARG A 67 -8.29 2.11 -4.81
C ARG A 67 -9.75 2.23 -5.28
N THR A 68 -10.22 1.26 -6.06
CA THR A 68 -11.61 1.25 -6.54
C THR A 68 -12.58 1.25 -5.35
N TYR A 69 -12.30 0.48 -4.29
CA TYR A 69 -13.13 0.48 -3.08
C TYR A 69 -13.19 1.85 -2.41
N VAL A 70 -12.03 2.51 -2.25
CA VAL A 70 -11.96 3.87 -1.66
C VAL A 70 -12.76 4.86 -2.49
N VAL A 71 -12.63 4.84 -3.82
CA VAL A 71 -13.38 5.72 -4.72
C VAL A 71 -14.88 5.42 -4.68
N ASP A 72 -15.29 4.15 -4.69
CA ASP A 72 -16.70 3.76 -4.65
C ASP A 72 -17.41 4.24 -3.36
N HIS A 73 -16.68 4.34 -2.25
CA HIS A 73 -17.26 4.65 -0.93
C HIS A 73 -17.03 6.09 -0.47
N LEU A 74 -15.97 6.75 -0.95
CA LEU A 74 -15.61 8.13 -0.59
C LEU A 74 -15.70 9.11 -1.76
N GLY A 75 -15.98 8.63 -2.98
CA GLY A 75 -16.17 9.47 -4.15
C GLY A 75 -17.40 10.36 -3.99
N ASP A 76 -17.14 11.66 -3.90
CA ASP A 76 -18.12 12.74 -3.83
C ASP A 76 -17.57 13.91 -4.67
N PRO A 77 -18.40 14.79 -5.26
CA PRO A 77 -17.89 15.94 -6.03
C PRO A 77 -16.97 16.86 -5.22
N GLY A 78 -17.03 16.81 -3.89
CA GLY A 78 -16.10 17.53 -3.00
C GLY A 78 -14.83 16.76 -2.62
N ALA A 79 -14.65 15.53 -3.10
CA ALA A 79 -13.51 14.69 -2.74
C ALA A 79 -12.21 15.19 -3.38
N VAL A 80 -11.13 15.18 -2.60
CA VAL A 80 -9.80 15.58 -3.04
C VAL A 80 -8.81 14.44 -2.83
N LEU A 81 -7.87 14.33 -3.75
CA LEU A 81 -6.72 13.45 -3.70
C LEU A 81 -5.51 14.24 -3.20
N VAL A 82 -5.00 13.85 -2.05
CA VAL A 82 -3.77 14.40 -1.47
C VAL A 82 -2.61 13.47 -1.78
N VAL A 83 -1.63 14.00 -2.51
CA VAL A 83 -0.33 13.39 -2.70
C VAL A 83 0.58 13.84 -1.56
N ASP A 84 1.07 12.90 -0.76
CA ASP A 84 1.94 13.18 0.37
C ASP A 84 3.16 12.25 0.35
N GLU A 85 4.33 12.85 0.60
CA GLU A 85 5.56 12.11 0.86
C GLU A 85 5.70 11.89 2.37
N THR A 86 5.65 10.63 2.82
CA THR A 86 5.84 10.27 4.21
C THR A 86 7.17 9.56 4.39
N GLY A 87 8.03 10.06 5.28
CA GLY A 87 9.27 9.40 5.67
C GLY A 87 9.13 8.64 6.98
N GLU A 88 9.63 7.42 7.00
CA GLU A 88 9.75 6.59 8.20
C GLU A 88 11.23 6.43 8.56
N LEU A 89 11.63 6.94 9.73
CA LEU A 89 13.01 6.87 10.21
C LEU A 89 13.41 5.42 10.53
N LYS A 90 14.60 5.01 10.09
CA LYS A 90 15.11 3.65 10.32
C LYS A 90 16.53 3.69 10.88
N LYS A 91 16.80 2.75 11.79
CA LYS A 91 18.16 2.47 12.27
C LYS A 91 18.73 1.30 11.47
N GLY A 92 19.90 1.49 10.85
CA GLY A 92 20.60 0.47 10.05
C GLY A 92 20.19 0.43 8.56
N VAL A 93 20.71 -0.55 7.83
CA VAL A 93 20.67 -0.61 6.35
C VAL A 93 19.89 -1.81 5.79
N HIS A 94 19.28 -2.62 6.65
CA HIS A 94 18.62 -3.87 6.23
C HIS A 94 17.15 -3.71 5.82
N THR A 95 16.57 -2.51 6.01
CA THR A 95 15.20 -2.24 5.57
C THR A 95 15.21 -1.87 4.09
N VAL A 96 14.35 -2.48 3.28
CA VAL A 96 14.24 -2.18 1.85
C VAL A 96 13.91 -0.70 1.64
N GLY A 97 14.61 -0.04 0.71
CA GLY A 97 14.39 1.38 0.38
C GLY A 97 14.90 2.37 1.44
N VAL A 98 15.63 1.89 2.45
CA VAL A 98 16.28 2.77 3.43
C VAL A 98 17.52 3.41 2.82
N GLN A 99 17.62 4.74 2.94
CA GLN A 99 18.79 5.50 2.55
C GLN A 99 18.85 6.82 3.29
N ARG A 100 19.99 7.52 3.21
CA ARG A 100 20.09 8.90 3.66
C ARG A 100 19.37 9.81 2.67
N GLN A 101 18.19 10.27 3.05
CA GLN A 101 17.36 11.15 2.24
C GLN A 101 16.68 12.19 3.09
N TYR A 102 16.33 13.32 2.48
CA TYR A 102 15.53 14.32 3.15
C TYR A 102 14.17 13.70 3.49
N THR A 103 13.71 13.89 4.71
CA THR A 103 12.36 13.49 5.12
C THR A 103 11.67 14.69 5.73
N GLY A 104 10.47 15.00 5.22
CA GLY A 104 9.63 16.07 5.76
C GLY A 104 9.34 15.87 7.26
N THR A 105 9.21 14.61 7.71
CA THR A 105 8.94 14.26 9.11
C THR A 105 10.07 14.63 10.06
N ALA A 106 11.34 14.54 9.64
CA ALA A 106 12.48 14.94 10.48
C ALA A 106 13.03 16.34 10.12
N GLY A 107 12.52 16.96 9.06
CA GLY A 107 12.98 18.27 8.56
C GLY A 107 14.43 18.31 8.08
N ARG A 108 15.09 17.16 7.92
CA ARG A 108 16.52 17.04 7.61
C ARG A 108 16.82 15.73 6.88
N ILE A 109 18.06 15.59 6.41
CA ILE A 109 18.55 14.35 5.81
C ILE A 109 18.86 13.34 6.90
N GLU A 110 18.08 12.27 6.95
CA GLU A 110 18.27 11.15 7.88
C GLU A 110 18.21 9.83 7.14
N ASN A 111 18.64 8.77 7.83
CA ASN A 111 18.41 7.42 7.35
C ASN A 111 16.92 7.07 7.49
N ALA A 112 16.22 7.07 6.37
CA ALA A 112 14.77 6.91 6.33
C ALA A 112 14.37 6.07 5.13
N GLN A 113 13.20 5.45 5.23
CA GLN A 113 12.45 4.97 4.08
C GLN A 113 11.40 6.02 3.75
N VAL A 114 11.36 6.49 2.51
CA VAL A 114 10.42 7.50 2.05
C VAL A 114 9.47 6.86 1.05
N GLY A 115 8.16 6.99 1.31
CA GLY A 115 7.11 6.56 0.41
C GLY A 115 6.24 7.74 -0.01
N VAL A 116 5.79 7.74 -1.26
CA VAL A 116 4.76 8.66 -1.74
C VAL A 116 3.43 7.93 -1.72
N TYR A 117 2.41 8.56 -1.15
CA TYR A 117 1.10 7.97 -0.96
C TYR A 117 0.01 8.87 -1.49
N LEU A 118 -1.11 8.26 -1.89
CA LEU A 118 -2.32 8.94 -2.31
C LEU A 118 -3.38 8.78 -1.22
N VAL A 119 -3.99 9.89 -0.81
CA VAL A 119 -5.10 9.90 0.14
C VAL A 119 -6.31 10.54 -0.51
N CYS A 120 -7.39 9.78 -0.66
CA CYS A 120 -8.69 10.34 -1.00
C CYS A 120 -9.33 10.87 0.29
N ALA A 121 -9.68 12.15 0.34
CA ALA A 121 -10.35 12.79 1.46
C ALA A 121 -11.67 13.40 0.96
N ALA A 122 -12.76 13.10 1.65
CA ALA A 122 -14.09 13.60 1.39
C ALA A 122 -14.78 13.95 2.72
N THR A 123 -15.92 14.63 2.67
CA THR A 123 -16.69 14.99 3.88
C THR A 123 -17.04 13.77 4.74
N GLY A 124 -17.18 12.59 4.12
CA GLY A 124 -17.48 11.31 4.80
C GLY A 124 -16.27 10.57 5.38
N GLY A 125 -15.03 11.05 5.18
CA GLY A 125 -13.82 10.40 5.69
C GLY A 125 -12.64 10.40 4.71
N HIS A 126 -11.61 9.61 5.02
CA HIS A 126 -10.41 9.51 4.17
C HIS A 126 -9.91 8.08 4.03
N GLY A 127 -9.31 7.77 2.88
CA GLY A 127 -8.73 6.48 2.56
C GLY A 127 -7.40 6.62 1.83
N ARG A 128 -6.38 5.88 2.29
CA ARG A 128 -5.02 5.90 1.71
C ARG A 128 -4.81 4.68 0.83
N PHE A 129 -4.18 4.88 -0.32
CA PHE A 129 -3.72 3.82 -1.21
C PHE A 129 -2.40 4.22 -1.88
N ASP A 130 -1.64 3.24 -2.33
CA ASP A 130 -0.36 3.51 -3.01
C ASP A 130 -0.61 4.03 -4.44
N PRO A 131 0.22 4.95 -4.94
CA PRO A 131 0.19 5.33 -6.33
C PRO A 131 0.58 4.15 -7.25
N PRO A 132 0.06 4.11 -8.49
CA PRO A 132 0.55 3.16 -9.49
C PRO A 132 2.04 3.41 -9.78
N PRO A 133 2.78 2.41 -10.31
CA PRO A 133 4.21 2.52 -10.56
C PRO A 133 4.61 3.75 -11.40
N CYS A 134 5.79 4.30 -11.10
CA CYS A 134 6.29 5.63 -11.49
C CYS A 134 6.27 5.99 -13.00
N GLY A 135 6.01 5.05 -13.91
CA GLY A 135 5.91 5.33 -15.35
C GLY A 135 4.67 6.16 -15.76
N VAL A 136 3.68 6.27 -14.87
CA VAL A 136 2.37 6.89 -15.15
C VAL A 136 2.30 8.35 -14.68
N LEU A 137 3.25 8.81 -13.87
CA LEU A 137 3.26 10.16 -13.27
C LEU A 137 3.97 11.21 -14.15
N ARG A 138 4.02 11.02 -15.49
CA ARG A 138 4.60 12.00 -16.42
C ARG A 138 3.75 13.27 -16.43
N GLY A 139 4.14 14.24 -15.60
CA GLY A 139 3.48 15.53 -15.41
C GLY A 139 3.65 16.09 -13.99
N LEU A 140 4.06 15.26 -13.02
CA LEU A 140 4.27 15.68 -11.64
C LEU A 140 5.72 16.18 -11.46
N ARG A 141 5.93 17.50 -11.57
CA ARG A 141 7.19 18.12 -11.11
C ARG A 141 7.25 18.09 -9.57
N PRO A 142 8.41 17.76 -8.98
CA PRO A 142 8.58 17.62 -7.53
C PRO A 142 8.91 18.98 -6.89
N GLN A 143 7.92 19.83 -6.61
CA GLN A 143 8.16 21.10 -5.89
C GLN A 143 7.05 21.53 -4.90
N ALA A 144 6.26 20.61 -4.34
CA ALA A 144 5.40 20.95 -3.21
C ALA A 144 5.31 19.76 -2.23
N HIS A 145 5.50 20.05 -0.95
CA HIS A 145 5.54 19.06 0.14
C HIS A 145 4.24 18.25 0.29
N GLN A 146 3.12 18.81 -0.16
CA GLN A 146 1.83 18.14 -0.33
C GLN A 146 1.14 18.74 -1.56
N ARG A 147 0.47 17.92 -2.36
CA ARG A 147 -0.33 18.39 -3.49
C ARG A 147 -1.74 17.85 -3.39
N VAL A 148 -2.72 18.75 -3.41
CA VAL A 148 -4.15 18.43 -3.40
C VAL A 148 -4.68 18.58 -4.82
N VAL A 149 -5.37 17.55 -5.31
CA VAL A 149 -5.98 17.51 -6.65
C VAL A 149 -7.42 17.07 -6.49
N PRO A 150 -8.42 17.73 -7.09
CA PRO A 150 -9.80 17.22 -7.08
C PRO A 150 -9.84 15.78 -7.61
N LEU A 151 -10.65 14.91 -7.00
CA LEU A 151 -10.69 13.50 -7.38
C LEU A 151 -11.10 13.33 -8.86
N ASP A 152 -12.01 14.18 -9.34
CA ASP A 152 -12.51 14.18 -10.72
C ASP A 152 -11.44 14.54 -11.76
N ASP A 153 -10.40 15.27 -11.35
CA ASP A 153 -9.27 15.65 -12.22
C ASP A 153 -8.19 14.55 -12.30
N PHE A 154 -8.33 13.47 -11.52
CA PHE A 154 -7.35 12.39 -11.48
C PHE A 154 -7.65 11.30 -12.50
N GLN A 155 -6.93 11.31 -13.62
CA GLN A 155 -6.97 10.24 -14.62
C GLN A 155 -6.17 9.00 -14.14
N PRO A 156 -6.79 7.83 -13.88
CA PRO A 156 -6.07 6.59 -13.66
C PRO A 156 -5.22 6.21 -14.90
N PRO A 157 -4.12 5.46 -14.75
CA PRO A 157 -3.63 4.69 -15.88
C PRO A 157 -4.74 3.78 -16.40
N GLY A 158 -4.91 3.71 -17.72
CA GLY A 158 -5.79 2.73 -18.35
C GLY A 158 -5.37 1.30 -17.98
N PRO A 159 -6.27 0.31 -18.14
CA PRO A 159 -5.96 -1.08 -17.85
C PRO A 159 -4.69 -1.51 -18.61
N PRO A 160 -3.84 -2.36 -18.02
CA PRO A 160 -2.66 -2.87 -18.71
C PRO A 160 -3.09 -3.55 -20.01
N ALA A 161 -2.39 -3.24 -21.10
CA ALA A 161 -2.68 -3.83 -22.40
C ALA A 161 -2.65 -5.37 -22.29
N PRO A 162 -3.64 -6.09 -22.86
CA PRO A 162 -3.66 -7.54 -22.79
C PRO A 162 -2.42 -8.11 -23.50
N GLY A 163 -1.45 -8.62 -22.74
CA GLY A 163 -0.30 -9.35 -23.30
C GLY A 163 1.08 -9.10 -22.68
N SER A 164 1.29 -8.12 -21.80
CA SER A 164 2.62 -7.93 -21.19
C SER A 164 2.83 -8.82 -19.96
N ARG A 165 3.13 -10.10 -20.17
CA ARG A 165 3.84 -10.90 -19.14
C ARG A 165 5.20 -10.26 -18.92
N ALA A 166 5.40 -9.60 -17.79
CA ALA A 166 6.73 -9.24 -17.32
C ALA A 166 7.55 -10.52 -17.20
N GLY A 167 8.59 -10.64 -18.02
CA GLY A 167 9.50 -11.79 -18.01
C GLY A 167 10.06 -12.00 -16.61
N ARG A 168 9.95 -13.23 -16.10
CA ARG A 168 10.71 -13.69 -14.94
C ARG A 168 12.18 -13.45 -15.22
N ARG A 169 12.82 -12.56 -14.45
CA ARG A 169 14.26 -12.60 -14.30
C ARG A 169 14.57 -13.80 -13.41
N THR A 170 15.30 -14.75 -13.98
CA THR A 170 15.99 -15.86 -13.32
C THR A 170 16.99 -15.36 -12.29
#